data_AF-A0A416R942-F1
#
_entry.id   AF-A0A416R942-F1
#
_cell.length_a   1.000
_cell.length_b   1.000
_cell.length_c   1.000
_cell.angle_alpha   90.00
_cell.angle_beta   90.00
_cell.angle_gamma   90.00
#
_symmetry.space_group_name_H-M   'P 1'
#
loop_
_entity.id
_entity.type
_entity.pdbx_description
1 polymer ?
#
loop_
_entity_poly.entity_id
_entity_poly.type
_entity_poly.pdbx_seq_one_letter_code
_entity_poly.pdbx_strand_id
1 'polypeptide(L)'
;MTRFSVTPGRLVLLLLLLLAGFAGVYFLWPLHVPPLPEEVVRIEISSVRLQPYEIAQETYTLSPGSDQWAQLEELLSQVTVHRCFQTLSGSTSTGGTGGRVLNFYGRDGENNLLWEITVTAGRHLRMGDRMCHLGWWDDLAGQELAEALAQRLEEA
;
A
#
# COMPACT_ATOMS: atom_id res chain seq x y z
N MET A 1 -27.71 -44.70 -10.55
CA MET A 1 -26.45 -44.47 -9.78
C MET A 1 -25.32 -44.22 -10.76
N THR A 2 -25.07 -42.96 -11.10
CA THR A 2 -23.96 -42.55 -11.98
C THR A 2 -22.65 -42.65 -11.20
N ARG A 3 -21.87 -43.70 -11.49
CA ARG A 3 -20.51 -43.85 -10.94
C ARG A 3 -19.63 -42.81 -11.63
N PHE A 4 -19.27 -41.75 -10.91
CA PHE A 4 -18.20 -40.85 -11.33
C PHE A 4 -16.88 -41.63 -11.30
N SER A 5 -16.46 -42.14 -12.46
CA SER A 5 -15.10 -42.62 -12.67
C SER A 5 -14.20 -41.39 -12.68
N VAL A 6 -13.55 -41.12 -11.56
CA VAL A 6 -12.58 -40.04 -11.41
C VAL A 6 -11.26 -40.55 -11.93
N THR A 7 -10.98 -40.31 -13.22
CA THR A 7 -9.65 -40.57 -13.78
C THR A 7 -8.61 -39.68 -13.08
N PRO A 8 -7.38 -40.16 -12.84
CA PRO A 8 -6.36 -39.41 -12.11
C PRO A 8 -6.09 -38.02 -12.73
N GLY A 9 -6.19 -37.89 -14.05
CA GLY A 9 -6.10 -36.58 -14.73
C GLY A 9 -7.21 -35.59 -14.35
N ARG A 10 -8.44 -36.05 -14.09
CA ARG A 10 -9.55 -35.19 -13.61
C ARG A 10 -9.34 -34.75 -12.16
N LEU A 11 -8.73 -35.60 -11.33
CA LEU A 11 -8.35 -35.26 -9.96
C LEU A 11 -7.27 -34.19 -9.92
N VAL A 12 -6.22 -34.33 -10.74
CA VAL A 12 -5.15 -33.32 -10.85
C VAL A 12 -5.71 -32.00 -11.36
N LEU A 13 -6.58 -32.02 -12.37
CA LEU A 13 -7.23 -30.81 -12.88
C LEU A 13 -8.08 -30.12 -11.80
N LEU A 14 -8.89 -30.89 -11.06
CA LEU A 14 -9.69 -30.35 -9.95
C LEU A 14 -8.82 -29.72 -8.86
N LEU A 15 -7.69 -30.36 -8.50
CA LEU A 15 -6.75 -29.82 -7.53
C LEU A 15 -6.15 -28.49 -8.02
N LEU A 16 -5.72 -28.42 -9.28
CA LEU A 16 -5.17 -27.20 -9.86
C LEU A 16 -6.19 -26.06 -9.91
N LEU A 17 -7.46 -26.37 -10.23
CA LEU A 17 -8.54 -25.39 -10.22
C LEU A 17 -8.84 -24.88 -8.80
N LEU A 18 -8.82 -25.77 -7.80
CA LEU A 18 -8.99 -25.37 -6.40
C LEU A 18 -7.83 -24.48 -5.93
N LEU A 19 -6.59 -24.83 -6.28
CA LEU A 19 -5.42 -24.01 -5.96
C LEU A 19 -5.47 -22.65 -6.65
N ALA A 20 -5.83 -22.60 -7.94
CA ALA A 20 -6.01 -21.35 -8.68
C ALA A 20 -7.14 -20.49 -8.10
N GLY A 21 -8.26 -21.11 -7.72
CA GLY A 21 -9.37 -20.43 -7.04
C GLY A 21 -8.95 -19.87 -5.69
N PHE A 22 -8.26 -20.66 -4.87
CA PHE A 22 -7.75 -20.21 -3.56
C PHE A 22 -6.73 -19.07 -3.71
N ALA A 23 -5.80 -19.19 -4.65
CA ALA A 23 -4.85 -18.12 -4.95
C ALA A 23 -5.59 -16.84 -5.41
N GLY A 24 -6.56 -16.96 -6.31
CA GLY A 24 -7.40 -15.84 -6.76
C GLY A 24 -8.08 -15.14 -5.58
N VAL A 25 -8.74 -15.89 -4.70
CA VAL A 25 -9.36 -15.33 -3.48
C VAL A 25 -8.32 -14.67 -2.58
N TYR A 26 -7.16 -15.31 -2.38
CA TYR A 26 -6.11 -14.78 -1.51
C TYR A 26 -5.54 -13.44 -1.99
N PHE A 27 -5.31 -13.29 -3.31
CA PHE A 27 -4.79 -12.04 -3.89
C PHE A 27 -5.86 -10.96 -4.04
N LEU A 28 -7.09 -11.34 -4.38
CA LEU A 28 -8.19 -10.39 -4.59
C LEU A 28 -8.89 -9.96 -3.30
N TRP A 29 -8.64 -10.64 -2.17
CA TRP A 29 -9.23 -10.26 -0.89
C TRP A 29 -8.80 -8.83 -0.50
N PRO A 30 -9.74 -7.90 -0.29
CA PRO A 30 -9.42 -6.53 0.07
C PRO A 30 -8.84 -6.50 1.49
N LEU A 31 -7.77 -5.75 1.65
CA LEU A 31 -7.11 -5.44 2.91
C LEU A 31 -7.22 -3.94 3.15
N HIS A 32 -7.29 -3.54 4.41
CA HIS A 32 -7.18 -2.14 4.80
C HIS A 32 -5.78 -1.87 5.32
N VAL A 33 -5.35 -0.63 5.22
CA VAL A 33 -4.11 -0.18 5.85
C VAL A 33 -4.26 -0.35 7.37
N PRO A 34 -3.31 -0.98 8.07
CA PRO A 34 -3.39 -1.11 9.52
C PRO A 34 -3.38 0.29 10.16
N PRO A 35 -4.11 0.48 11.27
CA PRO A 35 -4.06 1.74 12.00
C PRO A 35 -2.63 2.01 12.49
N LEU A 36 -2.35 3.29 12.78
CA LEU A 36 -1.07 3.65 13.37
C LEU A 36 -0.91 3.00 14.76
N PRO A 37 0.28 2.44 15.07
CA PRO A 37 0.56 1.94 16.41
C PRO A 37 0.44 3.07 17.46
N GLU A 38 -0.09 2.74 18.64
CA GLU A 38 -0.30 3.71 19.73
C GLU A 38 1.02 4.33 20.23
N GLU A 39 2.13 3.62 20.01
CA GLU A 39 3.47 4.04 20.40
C GLU A 39 4.07 5.10 19.44
N VAL A 40 3.44 5.36 18.29
CA VAL A 40 3.90 6.37 17.33
C VAL A 40 3.57 7.77 17.86
N VAL A 41 4.60 8.54 18.19
CA VAL A 41 4.46 9.92 18.69
C VAL A 41 4.90 10.98 17.68
N ARG A 42 5.35 10.56 16.50
CA ARG A 42 5.75 11.44 15.41
C ARG A 42 5.66 10.72 14.08
N ILE A 43 5.21 11.41 13.04
CA ILE A 43 5.33 10.92 11.66
C ILE A 43 6.16 11.93 10.88
N GLU A 44 7.31 11.47 10.37
CA GLU A 44 8.10 12.22 9.41
C GLU A 44 7.63 11.84 8.01
N ILE A 45 7.29 12.83 7.21
CA ILE A 45 6.76 12.63 5.87
C ILE A 45 7.73 13.25 4.88
N SER A 46 8.25 12.46 3.95
CA SER A 46 9.02 12.95 2.83
C SER A 46 8.19 12.85 1.55
N SER A 47 7.88 14.01 0.99
CA SER A 47 7.22 14.18 -0.31
C SER A 47 8.27 14.44 -1.37
N VAL A 48 8.34 13.58 -2.38
CA VAL A 48 9.23 13.73 -3.53
C VAL A 48 8.38 13.81 -4.78
N ARG A 49 8.41 14.95 -5.46
CA ARG A 49 7.74 15.14 -6.75
C ARG A 49 8.78 15.03 -7.86
N LEU A 50 8.58 14.05 -8.73
CA LEU A 50 9.41 13.82 -9.91
C LEU A 50 8.79 14.59 -11.09
N GLN A 51 9.34 15.77 -11.41
CA GLN A 51 9.02 16.52 -12.62
C GLN A 51 10.16 16.38 -13.65
N PRO A 52 9.90 16.55 -14.95
CA PRO A 52 10.96 16.55 -15.95
C PRO A 52 11.98 17.64 -15.59
N TYR A 53 13.23 17.23 -15.31
CA TYR A 53 14.38 18.08 -15.00
C TYR A 53 14.41 18.74 -13.60
N GLU A 54 13.45 18.45 -12.72
CA GLU A 54 13.43 18.98 -11.34
C GLU A 54 12.87 17.96 -10.35
N ILE A 55 13.60 17.71 -9.27
CA ILE A 55 13.16 16.89 -8.13
C ILE A 55 12.85 17.86 -6.99
N ALA A 56 11.56 18.07 -6.72
CA ALA A 56 11.12 18.84 -5.56
C ALA A 56 10.95 17.88 -4.38
N GLN A 57 11.68 18.13 -3.29
CA GLN A 57 11.57 17.36 -2.06
C GLN A 57 11.12 18.25 -0.91
N GLU A 58 10.05 17.84 -0.26
CA GLU A 58 9.45 18.52 0.89
C GLU A 58 9.43 17.53 2.06
N THR A 59 9.68 18.03 3.26
CA THR A 59 9.60 17.23 4.48
C THR A 59 8.62 17.87 5.44
N TYR A 60 7.67 17.07 5.91
CA TYR A 60 6.67 17.47 6.90
C TYR A 60 6.86 16.64 8.16
N THR A 61 6.46 17.17 9.30
CA THR A 61 6.45 16.42 10.56
C THR A 61 5.10 16.59 11.21
N LEU A 62 4.42 15.47 11.42
CA LEU A 62 3.14 15.43 12.11
C LEU A 62 3.35 14.99 13.56
N SER A 63 2.61 15.63 14.45
CA SER A 63 2.55 15.27 15.86
C SER A 63 1.14 14.74 16.18
N PRO A 64 1.00 13.78 17.11
CA PRO A 64 -0.28 13.29 17.54
C PRO A 64 -1.22 14.42 17.97
N GLY A 65 -2.48 14.33 17.55
CA GLY A 65 -3.52 15.31 17.91
C GLY A 65 -3.54 16.58 17.06
N SER A 66 -2.71 16.72 16.03
CA SER A 66 -2.88 17.78 15.03
C SER A 66 -4.00 17.45 14.04
N ASP A 67 -4.61 18.47 13.42
CA ASP A 67 -5.67 18.24 12.43
C ASP A 67 -5.16 17.39 11.25
N GLN A 68 -3.90 17.59 10.84
CA GLN A 68 -3.26 16.81 9.78
C GLN A 68 -3.08 15.34 10.16
N TRP A 69 -2.86 15.03 11.45
CA TRP A 69 -2.78 13.65 11.93
C TRP A 69 -4.11 12.93 11.75
N ALA A 70 -5.21 13.55 12.21
CA ALA A 70 -6.54 12.98 12.09
C ALA A 70 -6.94 12.78 10.61
N GLN A 71 -6.61 13.75 9.75
CA GLN A 71 -6.86 13.63 8.30
C GLN A 71 -6.04 12.52 7.64
N LEU A 72 -4.78 12.32 8.05
CA LEU A 72 -3.95 11.21 7.58
C LEU A 72 -4.56 9.86 7.97
N GLU A 73 -4.97 9.72 9.24
CA GLU A 73 -5.64 8.50 9.73
C GLU A 73 -6.93 8.21 8.97
N GLU A 74 -7.76 9.23 8.78
CA GLU A 74 -9.00 9.12 8.02
C GLU A 74 -8.73 8.65 6.59
N LEU A 75 -7.82 9.32 5.87
CA LEU A 75 -7.48 8.96 4.49
C LEU A 75 -6.95 7.54 4.40
N LEU A 76 -6.00 7.14 5.25
CA LEU A 76 -5.44 5.79 5.25
C LEU A 76 -6.50 4.72 5.58
N SER A 77 -7.45 5.02 6.46
CA SER A 77 -8.53 4.08 6.82
C SER A 77 -9.46 3.77 5.64
N GLN A 78 -9.60 4.71 4.70
CA GLN A 78 -10.44 4.56 3.51
C GLN A 78 -9.70 3.84 2.37
N VAL A 79 -8.38 3.71 2.45
CA VAL A 79 -7.58 3.05 1.41
C VAL A 79 -7.77 1.54 1.48
N THR A 80 -8.31 1.00 0.39
CA THR A 80 -8.35 -0.44 0.15
C THR A 80 -7.12 -0.87 -0.66
N VAL A 81 -6.44 -1.91 -0.19
CA VAL A 81 -5.27 -2.50 -0.84
C VAL A 81 -5.45 -4.00 -1.08
N HIS A 82 -4.73 -4.54 -2.06
CA HIS A 82 -4.73 -5.96 -2.38
C HIS A 82 -3.31 -6.51 -2.32
N ARG A 83 -3.18 -7.81 -2.07
CA ARG A 83 -1.85 -8.46 -2.03
C ARG A 83 -1.26 -8.45 -3.43
N CYS A 84 0.03 -8.13 -3.56
CA CYS A 84 0.72 -8.16 -4.83
C CYS A 84 1.76 -9.28 -4.89
N PHE A 85 1.93 -9.88 -6.09
CA PHE A 85 2.97 -10.87 -6.35
C PHE A 85 4.39 -10.32 -6.11
N GLN A 86 4.59 -9.01 -6.26
CA GLN A 86 5.87 -8.34 -5.99
C GLN A 86 6.34 -8.52 -4.54
N THR A 87 5.41 -8.65 -3.58
CA THR A 87 5.75 -9.00 -2.19
C THR A 87 6.43 -10.37 -2.13
N LEU A 88 5.93 -11.35 -2.90
CA LEU A 88 6.46 -12.70 -2.90
C LEU A 88 7.83 -12.80 -3.56
N SER A 89 8.11 -11.94 -4.55
CA SER A 89 9.43 -11.87 -5.18
C SER A 89 10.44 -11.02 -4.38
N GLY A 90 10.06 -10.46 -3.23
CA GLY A 90 10.89 -9.55 -2.43
C GLY A 90 11.19 -8.22 -3.14
N SER A 91 10.40 -7.87 -4.16
CA SER A 91 10.59 -6.62 -4.89
C SER A 91 10.09 -5.45 -4.06
N THR A 92 11.01 -4.57 -3.69
CA THR A 92 10.71 -3.28 -3.04
C THR A 92 10.64 -2.13 -4.05
N SER A 93 10.90 -2.41 -5.34
CA SER A 93 10.85 -1.40 -6.39
C SER A 93 9.41 -1.03 -6.73
N THR A 94 9.07 0.21 -6.41
CA THR A 94 7.83 0.87 -6.77
C THR A 94 8.00 1.46 -8.17
N GLY A 95 7.88 0.63 -9.21
CA GLY A 95 8.18 0.97 -10.61
C GLY A 95 7.27 2.02 -11.27
N GLY A 96 7.17 3.24 -10.72
CA GLY A 96 6.54 4.40 -11.32
C GLY A 96 7.57 5.52 -11.49
N THR A 97 7.89 5.88 -12.73
CA THR A 97 8.89 6.89 -13.11
C THR A 97 8.32 8.32 -13.21
N GLY A 98 7.16 8.60 -12.62
CA GLY A 98 6.55 9.92 -12.65
C GLY A 98 5.54 10.13 -11.54
N GLY A 99 5.30 11.40 -11.19
CA GLY A 99 4.33 11.82 -10.19
C GLY A 99 4.94 12.11 -8.81
N ARG A 100 4.11 12.07 -7.76
CA ARG A 100 4.48 12.33 -6.38
C ARG A 100 4.64 11.02 -5.59
N VAL A 101 5.75 10.89 -4.87
CA VAL A 101 6.03 9.79 -3.96
C VAL A 101 6.01 10.35 -2.54
N LEU A 102 5.24 9.71 -1.65
CA LEU A 102 5.18 10.06 -0.25
C LEU A 102 5.71 8.92 0.60
N ASN A 103 6.71 9.19 1.43
CA ASN A 103 7.19 8.28 2.44
C ASN A 103 6.77 8.77 3.81
N PHE A 104 6.14 7.91 4.60
CA PHE A 104 5.71 8.17 5.96
C PHE A 104 6.53 7.29 6.90
N TYR A 105 7.13 7.91 7.91
CA TYR A 105 7.96 7.25 8.92
C TYR A 105 7.41 7.56 10.31
N GLY A 106 6.65 6.62 10.87
CA GLY A 106 6.15 6.67 12.23
C GLY A 106 7.23 6.26 13.23
N ARG A 107 7.53 7.15 14.18
CA ARG A 107 8.54 6.97 15.21
C ARG A 107 7.98 7.06 16.62
N ASP A 108 8.61 6.34 17.54
CA ASP A 108 8.35 6.44 18.98
C ASP A 108 9.11 7.62 19.64
N GLY A 109 8.93 7.78 20.95
CA GLY A 109 9.59 8.82 21.74
C GLY A 109 11.11 8.68 21.83
N GLU A 110 11.65 7.50 21.50
CA GLU A 110 13.08 7.19 21.43
C GLU A 110 13.64 7.32 20.00
N ASN A 111 12.82 7.75 19.04
CA ASN A 111 13.13 7.91 17.63
C ASN A 111 13.31 6.59 16.84
N ASN A 112 12.88 5.45 17.40
CA ASN A 112 12.87 4.16 16.70
C ASN A 112 11.77 4.15 15.62
N LEU A 113 12.07 3.56 14.46
CA LEU A 113 11.08 3.39 13.39
C LEU A 113 10.13 2.24 13.73
N LEU A 114 8.85 2.54 13.94
CA LEU A 114 7.82 1.55 14.26
C LEU A 114 6.90 1.25 13.07
N TRP A 115 6.75 2.23 12.18
CA TRP A 115 5.79 2.16 11.10
C TRP A 115 6.34 2.88 9.88
N GLU A 116 6.25 2.24 8.72
CA GLU A 116 6.59 2.89 7.45
C GLU A 116 5.57 2.58 6.38
N ILE A 117 5.17 3.63 5.65
CA ILE A 117 4.36 3.52 4.44
C ILE A 117 5.02 4.34 3.34
N THR A 118 5.17 3.73 2.16
CA THR A 118 5.54 4.45 0.95
C THR A 118 4.37 4.38 -0.02
N VAL A 119 3.78 5.53 -0.34
CA VAL A 119 2.81 5.67 -1.43
C VAL A 119 3.57 6.17 -2.65
N THR A 120 3.41 5.50 -3.78
CA THR A 120 3.95 5.99 -5.05
C THR A 120 2.83 6.39 -5.98
N ALA A 121 3.13 7.29 -6.91
CA ALA A 121 2.19 7.73 -7.95
C ALA A 121 1.77 6.65 -8.94
N GLY A 122 2.14 5.39 -8.72
CA GLY A 122 1.65 4.26 -9.50
C GLY A 122 0.55 3.51 -8.77
N ARG A 123 0.35 2.24 -9.15
CA ARG A 123 -0.69 1.37 -8.59
C ARG A 123 -0.31 0.68 -7.27
N HIS A 124 0.78 1.08 -6.61
CA HIS A 124 1.33 0.32 -5.48
C HIS A 124 1.59 1.18 -4.24
N LEU A 125 1.39 0.55 -3.09
CA LEU A 125 1.70 1.06 -1.76
C LEU A 125 2.58 0.04 -1.04
N ARG A 126 3.67 0.50 -0.43
CA ARG A 126 4.56 -0.32 0.40
C ARG A 126 4.24 -0.10 1.87
N MET A 127 4.06 -1.17 2.62
CA MET A 127 3.92 -1.17 4.09
C MET A 127 5.00 -2.06 4.67
N GLY A 128 6.06 -1.48 5.22
CA GLY A 128 7.22 -2.25 5.68
C GLY A 128 7.83 -3.09 4.55
N ASP A 129 7.86 -4.41 4.77
CA ASP A 129 8.37 -5.42 3.85
C ASP A 129 7.37 -5.85 2.75
N ARG A 130 6.15 -5.30 2.77
CA ARG A 130 5.06 -5.72 1.87
C ARG A 130 4.75 -4.67 0.81
N MET A 131 4.54 -5.15 -0.41
CA MET A 131 4.07 -4.38 -1.56
C MET A 131 2.61 -4.75 -1.84
N CYS A 132 1.72 -3.77 -1.78
CA CYS A 132 0.30 -3.95 -2.01
C CYS A 132 -0.14 -3.15 -3.24
N HIS A 133 -1.12 -3.69 -3.96
CA HIS A 133 -1.79 -2.98 -5.05
C HIS A 133 -2.86 -2.06 -4.46
N LEU A 134 -2.94 -0.82 -4.94
CA LEU A 134 -3.95 0.15 -4.52
C LEU A 134 -5.24 -0.06 -5.32
N GLY A 135 -6.35 -0.21 -4.62
CA GLY A 135 -7.64 -0.49 -5.24
C GLY A 135 -7.64 -1.76 -6.09
N TRP A 136 -8.73 -1.97 -6.83
CA TRP A 136 -8.96 -3.22 -7.53
C TRP A 136 -8.09 -3.41 -8.77
N TRP A 137 -8.03 -2.41 -9.67
CA TRP A 137 -7.37 -2.53 -10.98
C TRP A 137 -6.90 -1.21 -11.60
N ASP A 138 -7.01 -0.08 -10.89
CA ASP A 138 -6.75 1.23 -11.49
C ASP A 138 -5.27 1.66 -11.30
N ASP A 139 -4.71 2.22 -12.36
CA ASP A 139 -3.32 2.67 -12.43
C ASP A 139 -3.10 4.03 -11.75
N LEU A 140 -4.18 4.78 -11.52
CA LEU A 140 -4.13 6.14 -11.00
C LEU A 140 -4.40 6.24 -9.49
N ALA A 141 -4.85 5.16 -8.83
CA ALA A 141 -5.24 5.20 -7.41
C ALA A 141 -4.12 5.67 -6.48
N GLY A 142 -2.85 5.35 -6.77
CA GLY A 142 -1.73 5.86 -5.97
C GLY A 142 -1.33 7.29 -6.28
N GLN A 143 -1.56 7.77 -7.51
CA GLN A 143 -1.40 9.19 -7.82
C GLN A 143 -2.47 10.01 -7.08
N GLU A 144 -3.73 9.61 -7.15
CA GLU A 144 -4.84 10.28 -6.43
C GLU A 144 -4.60 10.29 -4.93
N LEU A 145 -4.18 9.15 -4.36
CA LEU A 145 -3.85 9.06 -2.94
C LEU A 145 -2.66 9.96 -2.57
N ALA A 146 -1.59 9.95 -3.37
CA ALA A 146 -0.42 10.79 -3.12
C ALA A 146 -0.73 12.29 -3.25
N GLU A 147 -1.59 12.68 -4.20
CA GLU A 147 -2.04 14.06 -4.36
C GLU A 147 -2.96 14.48 -3.21
N ALA A 148 -3.94 13.66 -2.84
CA ALA A 148 -4.85 13.93 -1.72
C ALA A 148 -4.08 14.08 -0.40
N LEU A 149 -3.15 13.16 -0.11
CA LEU A 149 -2.31 13.21 1.07
C LEU A 149 -1.44 14.47 1.08
N ALA A 150 -0.84 14.82 -0.05
CA ALA A 150 0.02 16.00 -0.11
C ALA A 150 -0.76 17.31 -0.01
N GLN A 151 -1.95 17.39 -0.59
CA GLN A 151 -2.82 18.56 -0.44
C GLN A 151 -3.16 18.81 1.03
N ARG A 152 -3.46 17.76 1.82
CA ARG A 152 -3.71 17.90 3.26
C ARG A 152 -2.47 18.32 4.06
N LEU A 153 -1.28 18.02 3.57
CA LEU A 153 -0.01 18.47 4.18
C LEU A 153 0.32 19.92 3.82
N GLU A 154 -0.07 20.39 2.64
CA GLU A 154 0.17 21.75 2.15
C GLU A 154 -0.85 22.78 2.69
N GLU A 155 -2.07 22.36 3.05
CA GLU A 155 -3.13 23.22 3.60
C GLU A 155 -2.92 23.60 5.10
N ALA A 156 -1.74 23.31 5.67
CA ALA A 156 -1.36 23.51 7.07
C ALA A 156 -0.75 24.90 7.36
#